data_AF-A0A172UG41-F1
#
_entry.id   AF-A0A172UG41-F1
#
_cell.length_a   1.000
_cell.length_b   1.000
_cell.length_c   1.000
_cell.angle_alpha   90.00
_cell.angle_beta   90.00
_cell.angle_gamma   90.00
#
_symmetry.space_group_name_H-M   'P 1'
#
loop_
_entity.id
_entity.type
_entity.pdbx_description
1 polymer ?
#
loop_
_entity_poly.entity_id
_entity_poly.type
_entity_poly.pdbx_seq_one_letter_code
_entity_poly.pdbx_strand_id
1 'polypeptide(L)'
;MTNYFANGNEVQLFEQAYTRKIPVMLTGPTGCGKTRFVEHMGSLLGRPVVTISCHDDLTSSDLVGRFMVTGGDVVWTDGPLTRAVKAGAICYLDEVVEARHDSLAILHSLTDHRRTLYLDRADEVITAPDEFMLVCSYNPAYRSSLKELKPSFRQRFATVAMRYLPPEREAQAIVAETGIDPACAQRLVRCAIAIRTAEEAFHFEPPSTRVLVTAAHFIAAGANEVEAAEACILAPLSTDGAISEGLREIAAAGLLAVDTL
;
A
#
# COMPACT_ATOMS: atom_id res chain seq x y z
N MET A 1 -7.42 1.17 -17.43
CA MET A 1 -7.49 2.25 -16.41
C MET A 1 -7.72 1.57 -15.07
N THR A 2 -6.87 1.82 -14.09
CA THR A 2 -7.06 1.34 -12.72
C THR A 2 -8.21 2.11 -12.08
N ASN A 3 -9.26 1.43 -11.61
CA ASN A 3 -10.38 2.04 -10.89
C ASN A 3 -9.90 2.52 -9.51
N TYR A 4 -9.37 3.74 -9.44
CA TYR A 4 -8.99 4.41 -8.20
C TYR A 4 -10.02 5.48 -7.84
N PHE A 5 -10.43 5.48 -6.57
CA PHE A 5 -11.34 6.47 -6.01
C PHE A 5 -10.53 7.41 -5.12
N ALA A 6 -10.44 8.68 -5.53
CA ALA A 6 -9.78 9.70 -4.73
C ALA A 6 -10.49 9.90 -3.37
N ASN A 7 -9.77 10.33 -2.34
CA ASN A 7 -10.22 10.54 -0.98
C ASN A 7 -9.62 11.80 -0.33
N GLY A 8 -9.70 12.92 -1.05
CA GLY A 8 -9.13 14.19 -0.62
C GLY A 8 -8.36 14.86 -1.74
N ASN A 9 -7.18 15.38 -1.40
CA ASN A 9 -6.29 16.08 -2.32
C ASN A 9 -5.01 15.29 -2.63
N GLU A 10 -4.98 13.98 -2.35
CA GLU A 10 -3.80 13.14 -2.53
C GLU A 10 -3.30 13.11 -3.98
N VAL A 11 -4.21 13.07 -4.97
CA VAL A 11 -3.86 13.15 -6.40
C VAL A 11 -3.13 14.47 -6.68
N GLN A 12 -3.71 15.60 -6.26
CA GLN A 12 -3.15 16.93 -6.49
C GLN A 12 -1.77 17.09 -5.81
N LEU A 13 -1.63 16.62 -4.57
CA LEU A 13 -0.36 16.69 -3.84
C LEU A 13 0.72 15.84 -4.53
N PHE A 14 0.36 14.67 -5.05
CA PHE A 14 1.29 13.81 -5.75
C PHE A 14 1.74 14.43 -7.09
N GLU A 15 0.84 15.02 -7.87
CA GLU A 15 1.20 15.73 -9.11
C GLU A 15 2.13 16.93 -8.86
N GLN A 16 1.85 17.69 -7.79
CA GLN A 16 2.71 18.80 -7.37
C GLN A 16 4.08 18.32 -6.94
N ALA A 17 4.15 17.23 -6.16
CA ALA A 17 5.40 16.60 -5.75
C ALA A 17 6.19 16.09 -6.96
N TYR A 18 5.52 15.43 -7.91
CA TYR A 18 6.12 14.95 -9.17
C TYR A 18 6.74 16.10 -9.97
N THR A 19 5.98 17.18 -10.20
CA THR A 19 6.47 18.37 -10.92
C THR A 19 7.68 19.01 -10.25
N ARG A 20 7.75 18.94 -8.92
CA ARG A 20 8.85 19.50 -8.12
C ARG A 20 9.95 18.48 -7.81
N LYS A 21 9.85 17.24 -8.31
CA LYS A 21 10.82 16.15 -8.08
C LYS A 21 10.98 15.81 -6.60
N ILE A 22 9.92 16.00 -5.82
CA ILE A 22 9.89 15.76 -4.37
C ILE A 22 9.51 14.29 -4.14
N PRO A 23 10.32 13.51 -3.40
CA PRO A 23 9.96 12.15 -3.00
C PRO A 23 8.67 12.13 -2.18
N VAL A 24 7.83 11.12 -2.38
CA VAL A 24 6.55 10.97 -1.66
C VAL A 24 6.57 9.78 -0.71
N MET A 25 6.04 9.97 0.49
CA MET A 25 5.79 8.92 1.47
C MET A 25 4.29 8.79 1.70
N LEU A 26 3.73 7.61 1.43
CA LEU A 26 2.33 7.28 1.69
C LEU A 26 2.20 6.67 3.08
N THR A 27 1.35 7.25 3.91
CA THR A 27 0.99 6.67 5.22
C THR A 27 -0.47 6.28 5.23
N GLY A 28 -0.82 5.27 6.02
CA GLY A 28 -2.21 4.85 6.17
C GLY A 28 -2.35 3.37 6.49
N PRO A 29 -3.54 2.93 6.91
CA PRO A 29 -3.77 1.55 7.33
C PRO A 29 -3.56 0.56 6.18
N THR A 30 -3.40 -0.71 6.53
CA THR A 30 -3.25 -1.79 5.56
C THR A 30 -4.49 -1.87 4.68
N GLY A 31 -4.31 -2.14 3.39
CA GLY A 31 -5.43 -2.36 2.48
C GLY A 31 -6.34 -1.14 2.21
N CYS A 32 -5.89 0.09 2.48
CA CYS A 32 -6.63 1.32 2.12
C CYS A 32 -6.38 1.83 0.68
N GLY A 33 -5.61 1.09 -0.13
CA GLY A 33 -5.41 1.42 -1.55
C GLY A 33 -4.12 2.16 -1.89
N LYS A 34 -3.08 2.17 -1.03
CA LYS A 34 -1.77 2.82 -1.30
C LYS A 34 -1.13 2.37 -2.62
N THR A 35 -0.96 1.06 -2.81
CA THR A 35 -0.37 0.51 -4.04
C THR A 35 -1.19 0.88 -5.28
N ARG A 36 -2.52 0.75 -5.20
CA ARG A 36 -3.43 1.13 -6.28
C ARG A 36 -3.38 2.63 -6.60
N PHE A 37 -3.18 3.48 -5.59
CA PHE A 37 -2.97 4.91 -5.81
C PHE A 37 -1.70 5.18 -6.61
N VAL A 38 -0.58 4.54 -6.29
CA VAL A 38 0.67 4.71 -7.05
C VAL A 38 0.53 4.22 -8.49
N GLU A 39 -0.15 3.08 -8.70
CA GLU A 39 -0.46 2.58 -10.05
C GLU A 39 -1.34 3.56 -10.84
N HIS A 40 -2.36 4.14 -10.19
CA HIS A 40 -3.20 5.17 -10.78
C HIS A 40 -2.39 6.41 -11.17
N MET A 41 -1.51 6.90 -10.28
CA MET A 41 -0.63 8.03 -10.58
C MET A 41 0.36 7.72 -11.70
N GLY A 42 0.90 6.50 -11.77
CA GLY A 42 1.74 6.06 -12.88
C GLY A 42 0.98 6.12 -14.21
N SER A 43 -0.25 5.61 -14.25
CA SER A 43 -1.12 5.71 -15.44
C SER A 43 -1.44 7.16 -15.80
N LEU A 44 -1.74 8.02 -14.81
CA LEU A 44 -2.10 9.41 -15.01
C LEU A 44 -0.93 10.26 -15.54
N LEU A 45 0.27 10.01 -14.99
CA LEU A 45 1.51 10.71 -15.37
C LEU A 45 2.20 10.12 -16.59
N GLY A 46 1.68 9.01 -17.14
CA GLY A 46 2.30 8.29 -18.25
C GLY A 46 3.67 7.69 -17.91
N ARG A 47 3.85 7.24 -16.66
CA ARG A 47 5.11 6.69 -16.16
C ARG A 47 4.97 5.23 -15.74
N PRO A 48 5.96 4.38 -16.06
CA PRO A 48 6.01 3.03 -15.53
C PRO A 48 6.18 3.08 -14.00
N VAL A 49 5.55 2.13 -13.31
CA VAL A 49 5.72 1.94 -11.86
C VAL A 49 6.55 0.68 -11.64
N VAL A 50 7.65 0.83 -10.92
CA VAL A 50 8.48 -0.28 -10.47
C VAL A 50 8.26 -0.47 -8.98
N THR A 51 7.52 -1.51 -8.61
CA THR A 51 7.23 -1.83 -7.21
C THR A 51 8.30 -2.76 -6.64
N ILE A 52 8.79 -2.41 -5.45
CA ILE A 52 9.75 -3.18 -4.67
C ILE A 52 9.12 -3.46 -3.30
N SER A 53 8.79 -4.73 -3.04
CA SER A 53 8.31 -5.15 -1.72
C SER A 53 9.48 -5.23 -0.74
N CYS A 54 9.43 -4.43 0.31
CA CYS A 54 10.48 -4.39 1.32
C CYS A 54 10.31 -5.53 2.33
N HIS A 55 11.42 -6.09 2.77
CA HIS A 55 11.47 -7.15 3.78
C HIS A 55 12.85 -7.16 4.45
N ASP A 56 13.00 -7.93 5.53
CA ASP A 56 14.21 -7.93 6.37
C ASP A 56 15.50 -8.38 5.68
N ASP A 57 15.36 -9.23 4.68
CA ASP A 57 16.49 -9.76 3.90
C ASP A 57 16.83 -8.90 2.67
N LEU A 58 16.09 -7.82 2.42
CA LEU A 58 16.36 -6.93 1.30
C LEU A 58 17.69 -6.21 1.51
N THR A 59 18.66 -6.42 0.63
CA THR A 59 19.98 -5.78 0.70
C THR A 59 20.11 -4.62 -0.29
N SER A 60 21.09 -3.74 -0.08
CA SER A 60 21.42 -2.68 -1.05
C SER A 60 21.74 -3.24 -2.44
N SER A 61 22.44 -4.38 -2.52
CA SER A 61 22.76 -5.04 -3.80
C SER A 61 21.51 -5.60 -4.50
N ASP A 62 20.49 -6.02 -3.76
CA ASP A 62 19.22 -6.43 -4.38
C ASP A 62 18.50 -5.23 -5.01
N LEU A 63 18.61 -4.03 -4.41
CA LEU A 63 18.05 -2.79 -4.95
C LEU A 63 18.82 -2.29 -6.18
N VAL A 64 20.15 -2.14 -6.06
CA VAL A 64 20.97 -1.50 -7.10
C VAL A 64 21.41 -2.44 -8.20
N GLY A 65 21.63 -3.71 -7.89
CA GLY A 65 22.17 -4.69 -8.82
C GLY A 65 23.42 -5.39 -8.31
N ARG A 66 23.80 -6.41 -9.06
CA ARG A 66 24.93 -7.29 -8.75
C ARG A 66 25.51 -7.88 -10.02
N PHE A 67 26.76 -8.30 -9.95
CA PHE A 67 27.35 -9.18 -10.96
C PHE A 67 26.77 -10.59 -10.84
N MET A 68 26.34 -11.14 -11.97
CA MET A 68 25.86 -12.52 -12.08
C MET A 68 26.68 -13.27 -13.13
N VAL A 69 26.88 -14.56 -12.91
CA VAL A 69 27.53 -15.44 -13.89
C VAL A 69 26.49 -15.93 -14.88
N THR A 70 26.62 -15.54 -16.15
CA THR A 70 25.71 -15.97 -17.23
C THR A 70 26.55 -16.56 -18.35
N GLY A 71 26.39 -17.85 -18.64
CA GLY A 71 27.13 -18.50 -19.73
C GLY A 71 28.65 -18.60 -19.53
N GLY A 72 29.15 -18.47 -18.30
CA GLY A 72 30.58 -18.46 -17.98
C GLY A 72 31.19 -17.06 -17.82
N ASP A 73 30.47 -16.01 -18.24
CA ASP A 73 30.90 -14.62 -18.11
C ASP A 73 30.28 -13.94 -16.87
N VAL A 74 31.04 -13.03 -16.26
CA VAL A 74 30.59 -12.20 -15.14
C VAL A 74 30.01 -10.91 -15.70
N VAL A 75 28.68 -10.74 -15.64
CA VAL A 75 27.96 -9.62 -16.24
C VAL A 75 27.20 -8.85 -15.16
N TRP A 76 27.24 -7.52 -15.23
CA TRP A 76 26.45 -6.65 -14.37
C TRP A 76 24.96 -6.80 -14.68
N THR A 77 24.13 -6.98 -13.65
CA THR A 77 22.68 -6.98 -13.78
C THR A 77 22.09 -5.91 -12.87
N ASP A 78 21.45 -4.92 -13.48
CA ASP A 78 20.76 -3.84 -12.77
C ASP A 78 19.66 -4.39 -11.86
N GLY A 79 19.61 -3.90 -10.62
CA GLY A 79 18.50 -4.12 -9.70
C GLY A 79 17.26 -3.29 -10.05
N PRO A 80 16.11 -3.54 -9.40
CA PRO A 80 14.87 -2.84 -9.68
C PRO A 80 14.97 -1.32 -9.48
N LEU A 81 15.71 -0.84 -8.46
CA LEU A 81 15.92 0.59 -8.25
C LEU A 81 16.70 1.20 -9.42
N THR A 82 17.79 0.57 -9.84
CA THR A 82 18.62 1.05 -10.95
C THR A 82 17.85 1.07 -12.26
N ARG A 83 17.07 0.03 -12.55
CA ARG A 83 16.18 0.01 -13.73
C ARG A 83 15.14 1.12 -13.67
N ALA A 84 14.56 1.38 -12.50
CA ALA A 84 13.59 2.46 -12.33
C ALA A 84 14.22 3.84 -12.57
N VAL A 85 15.43 4.07 -12.03
CA VAL A 85 16.20 5.31 -12.25
C VAL A 85 16.51 5.49 -13.74
N LYS A 86 17.09 4.48 -14.40
CA LYS A 86 17.44 4.54 -15.83
C LYS A 86 16.22 4.78 -16.74
N ALA A 87 15.05 4.26 -16.36
CA ALA A 87 13.82 4.40 -17.12
C ALA A 87 13.02 5.69 -16.84
N GLY A 88 13.43 6.51 -15.86
CA GLY A 88 12.61 7.65 -15.40
C GLY A 88 11.25 7.21 -14.86
N ALA A 89 11.23 6.06 -14.18
CA ALA A 89 10.03 5.44 -13.63
C ALA A 89 9.65 6.04 -12.26
N ILE A 90 8.43 5.74 -11.82
CA ILE A 90 8.06 5.84 -10.41
C ILE A 90 8.58 4.58 -9.72
N CYS A 91 9.56 4.71 -8.83
CA CYS A 91 10.05 3.61 -8.01
C CYS A 91 9.28 3.60 -6.69
N TYR A 92 8.47 2.57 -6.46
CA TYR A 92 7.64 2.42 -5.29
C TYR A 92 8.19 1.37 -4.33
N LEU A 93 8.64 1.79 -3.14
CA LEU A 93 9.04 0.89 -2.05
C LEU A 93 7.84 0.63 -1.14
N ASP A 94 7.24 -0.54 -1.28
CA ASP A 94 6.10 -0.96 -0.47
C ASP A 94 6.59 -1.51 0.88
N GLU A 95 5.95 -1.08 1.97
CA GLU A 95 6.29 -1.49 3.34
C GLU A 95 7.75 -1.18 3.73
N VAL A 96 8.22 0.03 3.41
CA VAL A 96 9.64 0.44 3.55
C VAL A 96 10.20 0.28 4.97
N VAL A 97 9.35 0.23 6.00
CA VAL A 97 9.74 -0.01 7.40
C VAL A 97 10.27 -1.43 7.65
N GLU A 98 9.92 -2.40 6.79
CA GLU A 98 10.38 -3.78 6.91
C GLU A 98 11.82 -3.97 6.42
N ALA A 99 12.32 -3.06 5.58
CA ALA A 99 13.71 -3.09 5.16
C ALA A 99 14.66 -2.55 6.24
N ARG A 100 15.86 -3.12 6.29
CA ARG A 100 16.92 -2.63 7.18
C ARG A 100 17.35 -1.22 6.80
N HIS A 101 17.68 -0.39 7.80
CA HIS A 101 18.10 1.00 7.56
C HIS A 101 19.32 1.12 6.65
N ASP A 102 20.26 0.18 6.74
CA ASP A 102 21.48 0.18 5.91
C ASP A 102 21.15 -0.08 4.42
N SER A 103 20.15 -0.92 4.16
CA SER A 103 19.64 -1.17 2.81
C SER A 103 18.99 0.08 2.20
N LEU A 104 18.31 0.87 3.03
CA LEU A 104 17.64 2.11 2.61
C LEU A 104 18.58 3.32 2.47
N ALA A 105 19.79 3.26 3.05
CA ALA A 105 20.73 4.38 3.05
C ALA A 105 21.14 4.81 1.63
N ILE A 106 21.07 3.88 0.66
CA ILE A 106 21.35 4.15 -0.76
C ILE A 106 20.35 5.14 -1.38
N LEU A 107 19.15 5.26 -0.81
CA LEU A 107 18.12 6.19 -1.28
C LEU A 107 18.44 7.64 -0.93
N HIS A 108 19.34 7.90 0.01
CA HIS A 108 19.63 9.25 0.48
C HIS A 108 20.12 10.17 -0.65
N SER A 109 20.97 9.67 -1.56
CA SER A 109 21.48 10.44 -2.70
C SER A 109 20.42 10.69 -3.77
N LEU A 110 19.40 9.83 -3.87
CA LEU A 110 18.26 10.02 -4.76
C LEU A 110 17.24 11.04 -4.21
N THR A 111 17.22 11.25 -2.90
CA THR A 111 16.31 12.20 -2.22
C THR A 111 16.90 13.59 -1.99
N ASP A 112 18.20 13.78 -2.20
CA ASP A 112 18.85 15.09 -2.06
C ASP A 112 18.95 15.81 -3.41
N HIS A 113 19.52 17.03 -3.40
CA HIS A 113 19.63 17.88 -4.60
C HIS A 113 20.45 17.26 -5.74
N ARG A 114 21.30 16.26 -5.47
CA ARG A 114 22.14 15.61 -6.49
C ARG A 114 21.33 14.64 -7.35
N ARG A 115 20.32 13.99 -6.77
CA ARG A 115 19.49 12.96 -7.42
C ARG A 115 20.33 11.94 -8.18
N THR A 116 21.37 11.40 -7.54
CA THR A 116 22.25 10.39 -8.13
C THR A 116 22.16 9.05 -7.43
N LEU A 117 22.41 7.97 -8.16
CA LEU A 117 22.58 6.62 -7.64
C LEU A 117 24.01 6.17 -7.91
N TYR A 118 24.76 5.84 -6.85
CA TYR A 118 26.09 5.27 -6.99
C TYR A 118 26.03 3.75 -6.98
N LEU A 119 26.52 3.14 -8.05
CA LEU A 119 26.69 1.71 -8.21
C LEU A 119 28.12 1.35 -7.80
N ASP A 120 28.34 1.15 -6.51
CA ASP A 120 29.65 0.88 -5.90
C ASP A 120 30.44 -0.24 -6.62
N ARG A 121 29.78 -1.35 -6.92
CA ARG A 121 30.40 -2.51 -7.55
C ARG A 121 30.69 -2.30 -9.04
N ALA A 122 29.89 -1.50 -9.72
CA ALA A 122 30.09 -1.17 -11.14
C ALA A 122 31.00 0.06 -11.33
N ASP A 123 31.36 0.74 -10.24
CA ASP A 123 32.03 2.05 -10.21
C ASP A 123 31.36 3.08 -11.15
N GLU A 124 30.03 3.10 -11.13
CA GLU A 124 29.21 3.94 -12.01
C GLU A 124 28.33 4.88 -11.17
N VAL A 125 28.22 6.14 -11.58
CA VAL A 125 27.25 7.09 -11.01
C VAL A 125 26.18 7.39 -12.04
N ILE A 126 24.92 7.12 -11.69
CA ILE A 126 23.77 7.38 -12.54
C ILE A 126 23.04 8.61 -12.02
N THR A 127 22.84 9.61 -12.87
CA THR A 127 21.97 10.75 -12.56
C THR A 127 20.52 10.38 -12.86
N ALA A 128 19.64 10.55 -11.87
CA ALA A 128 18.23 10.29 -12.05
C ALA A 128 17.60 11.35 -12.96
N PRO A 129 16.89 10.95 -14.01
CA PRO A 129 16.24 11.86 -14.94
C PRO A 129 15.10 12.63 -14.24
N ASP A 130 14.63 13.71 -14.83
CA ASP A 130 13.59 14.57 -14.24
C ASP A 130 12.27 13.84 -14.02
N GLU A 131 12.03 12.82 -14.82
CA GLU A 131 10.87 11.95 -14.78
C GLU A 131 10.89 10.93 -13.63
N PHE A 132 12.09 10.61 -13.09
CA PHE A 132 12.22 9.66 -11.99
C PHE A 132 11.63 10.22 -10.70
N MET A 133 10.80 9.41 -10.04
CA MET A 133 10.22 9.73 -8.75
C MET A 133 10.37 8.57 -7.78
N LEU A 134 10.81 8.88 -6.56
CA LEU A 134 10.87 7.92 -5.47
C LEU A 134 9.60 8.03 -4.63
N VAL A 135 8.92 6.90 -4.42
CA VAL A 135 7.75 6.78 -3.57
C VAL A 135 7.97 5.65 -2.57
N CYS A 136 7.54 5.81 -1.33
CA CYS A 136 7.52 4.72 -0.37
C CYS A 136 6.20 4.69 0.41
N SER A 137 5.87 3.55 0.99
CA SER A 137 4.73 3.41 1.90
C SER A 137 5.15 2.82 3.25
N TYR A 138 4.44 3.20 4.30
CA TYR A 138 4.44 2.43 5.56
C TYR A 138 3.13 2.63 6.33
N ASN A 139 2.80 1.69 7.22
CA ASN A 139 1.66 1.80 8.10
C ASN A 139 2.12 2.24 9.51
N PRO A 140 1.84 3.49 9.96
CA PRO A 140 2.25 3.93 11.30
C PRO A 140 1.45 3.28 12.43
N ALA A 141 0.29 2.67 12.15
CA ALA A 141 -0.54 2.00 13.15
C ALA A 141 -0.05 0.59 13.49
N TYR A 142 0.99 0.09 12.80
CA TYR A 142 1.70 -1.15 13.14
C TYR A 142 2.49 -0.95 14.45
N ARG A 143 1.77 -0.84 15.58
CA ARG A 143 2.32 -0.56 16.91
C ARG A 143 3.18 -1.71 17.46
N SER A 144 3.20 -2.86 16.79
CA SER A 144 3.89 -4.08 17.23
C SER A 144 5.28 -4.27 16.61
N SER A 145 5.65 -3.51 15.57
CA SER A 145 7.00 -3.61 15.00
C SER A 145 7.98 -2.75 15.81
N LEU A 146 8.97 -3.37 16.44
CA LEU A 146 10.16 -2.72 17.04
C LEU A 146 10.96 -1.85 16.04
N LYS A 147 10.56 -1.83 14.76
CA LYS A 147 11.20 -1.10 13.68
C LYS A 147 10.41 0.18 13.40
N GLU A 148 11.10 1.30 13.54
CA GLU A 148 10.59 2.60 13.13
C GLU A 148 11.49 3.22 12.07
N LEU A 149 10.89 4.03 11.19
CA LEU A 149 11.65 4.87 10.27
C LEU A 149 12.27 6.05 11.02
N LYS A 150 13.60 6.17 10.91
CA LYS A 150 14.37 7.27 11.49
C LYS A 150 13.77 8.62 11.03
N PRO A 151 13.65 9.63 11.93
CA PRO A 151 13.17 10.95 11.55
C PRO A 151 13.91 11.57 10.35
N SER A 152 15.22 11.33 10.26
CA SER A 152 16.06 11.80 9.15
C SER A 152 15.71 11.18 7.79
N PHE A 153 15.15 9.98 7.76
CA PHE A 153 14.62 9.38 6.54
C PHE A 153 13.26 10.02 6.20
N ARG A 154 12.35 10.13 7.18
CA ARG A 154 11.01 10.73 6.98
C ARG A 154 11.06 12.18 6.49
N GLN A 155 11.98 12.99 7.01
CA GLN A 155 12.14 14.40 6.64
C GLN A 155 12.64 14.62 5.19
N ARG A 156 12.95 13.56 4.45
CA ARG A 156 13.33 13.61 3.02
C ARG A 156 12.13 13.49 2.08
N PHE A 157 10.93 13.25 2.60
CA PHE A 157 9.73 12.98 1.81
C PHE A 157 8.61 13.96 2.15
N ALA A 158 7.83 14.34 1.14
CA ALA A 158 6.49 14.86 1.35
C ALA A 158 5.58 13.71 1.80
N THR A 159 4.88 13.87 2.91
CA THR A 159 4.01 12.81 3.46
C THR A 159 2.57 13.03 3.00
N VAL A 160 1.97 12.02 2.36
CA VAL A 160 0.56 12.00 1.97
C VAL A 160 -0.14 10.93 2.81
N ALA A 161 -1.07 11.37 3.66
CA ALA A 161 -1.83 10.48 4.54
C ALA A 161 -3.08 9.95 3.82
N MET A 162 -3.19 8.63 3.74
CA MET A 162 -4.32 7.91 3.20
C MET A 162 -5.14 7.29 4.33
N ARG A 163 -6.44 7.16 4.09
CA ARG A 163 -7.42 6.59 5.02
C ARG A 163 -8.35 5.65 4.26
N TYR A 164 -9.12 4.84 4.98
CA TYR A 164 -10.24 4.14 4.35
C TYR A 164 -11.18 5.14 3.67
N LEU A 165 -11.79 4.70 2.57
CA LEU A 165 -12.72 5.51 1.80
C LEU A 165 -13.95 5.86 2.65
N PRO A 166 -14.63 6.99 2.40
CA PRO A 166 -15.96 7.25 2.93
C PRO A 166 -16.91 6.11 2.57
N PRO A 167 -17.92 5.80 3.40
CA PRO A 167 -18.72 4.59 3.27
C PRO A 167 -19.30 4.38 1.86
N GLU A 168 -19.82 5.44 1.25
CA GLU A 168 -20.42 5.43 -0.07
C GLU A 168 -19.38 5.12 -1.16
N ARG A 169 -18.17 5.68 -1.03
CA ARG A 169 -17.06 5.43 -1.96
C ARG A 169 -16.43 4.06 -1.77
N GLU A 170 -16.37 3.57 -0.53
CA GLU A 170 -15.88 2.22 -0.24
C GLU A 170 -16.81 1.18 -0.85
N ALA A 171 -18.13 1.37 -0.72
CA ALA A 171 -19.13 0.50 -1.36
C ALA A 171 -19.02 0.56 -2.90
N GLN A 172 -18.86 1.74 -3.49
CA GLN A 172 -18.62 1.90 -4.93
C GLN A 172 -17.36 1.16 -5.40
N ALA A 173 -16.28 1.24 -4.61
CA ALA A 173 -15.05 0.52 -4.91
C ALA A 173 -15.28 -1.00 -4.88
N ILE A 174 -15.98 -1.53 -3.87
CA ILE A 174 -16.31 -2.95 -3.79
C ILE A 174 -17.15 -3.40 -4.99
N VAL A 175 -18.19 -2.64 -5.36
CA VAL A 175 -19.03 -2.95 -6.53
C VAL A 175 -18.21 -2.94 -7.81
N ALA A 176 -17.34 -1.94 -7.99
CA ALA A 176 -16.49 -1.83 -9.17
C ALA A 176 -15.50 -3.00 -9.31
N GLU A 177 -15.03 -3.57 -8.20
CA GLU A 177 -14.11 -4.72 -8.21
C GLU A 177 -14.80 -6.07 -8.37
N THR A 178 -16.02 -6.21 -7.84
CA THR A 178 -16.62 -7.54 -7.64
C THR A 178 -17.94 -7.74 -8.39
N GLY A 179 -18.62 -6.67 -8.78
CA GLY A 179 -19.91 -6.72 -9.46
C GLY A 179 -21.10 -7.12 -8.58
N ILE A 180 -20.95 -7.17 -7.25
CA ILE A 180 -22.07 -7.48 -6.34
C ILE A 180 -23.11 -6.36 -6.30
N ASP A 181 -24.30 -6.68 -5.79
CA ASP A 181 -25.37 -5.72 -5.57
C ASP A 181 -24.90 -4.53 -4.68
N PRO A 182 -25.22 -3.26 -5.04
CA PRO A 182 -24.83 -2.10 -4.25
C PRO A 182 -25.31 -2.11 -2.81
N ALA A 183 -26.51 -2.64 -2.51
CA ALA A 183 -27.01 -2.72 -1.14
C ALA A 183 -26.23 -3.77 -0.33
N CYS A 184 -25.80 -4.85 -0.96
CA CYS A 184 -24.87 -5.82 -0.37
C CYS A 184 -23.52 -5.18 -0.02
N ALA A 185 -22.93 -4.42 -0.94
CA ALA A 185 -21.68 -3.71 -0.69
C ALA A 185 -21.81 -2.69 0.47
N GLN A 186 -22.93 -1.97 0.55
CA GLN A 186 -23.22 -1.05 1.66
C GLN A 186 -23.31 -1.78 3.01
N ARG A 187 -23.93 -2.97 3.06
CA ARG A 187 -23.99 -3.79 4.27
C ARG A 187 -22.61 -4.24 4.74
N LEU A 188 -21.74 -4.70 3.82
CA LEU A 188 -20.36 -5.07 4.15
C LEU A 188 -19.58 -3.87 4.71
N VAL A 189 -19.74 -2.70 4.12
CA VAL A 189 -19.09 -1.46 4.60
C VAL A 189 -19.62 -1.06 5.98
N ARG A 190 -20.94 -1.13 6.23
CA ARG A 190 -21.52 -0.86 7.56
C ARG A 190 -20.98 -1.81 8.62
N CYS A 191 -20.90 -3.11 8.31
CA CYS A 191 -20.27 -4.12 9.16
C CYS A 191 -18.82 -3.73 9.48
N ALA A 192 -18.01 -3.39 8.46
CA ALA A 192 -16.63 -2.97 8.64
C ALA A 192 -16.50 -1.71 9.51
N ILE A 193 -17.37 -0.71 9.32
CA ILE A 193 -17.38 0.53 10.11
C ILE A 193 -17.69 0.23 11.57
N ALA A 194 -18.70 -0.59 11.85
CA ALA A 194 -19.06 -0.97 13.21
C ALA A 194 -17.88 -1.62 13.94
N ILE A 195 -17.15 -2.51 13.25
CA ILE A 195 -15.93 -3.16 13.76
C ILE A 195 -14.79 -2.14 13.93
N ARG A 196 -14.53 -1.28 12.94
CA ARG A 196 -13.51 -0.21 13.00
C ARG A 196 -13.75 0.76 14.16
N THR A 197 -15.01 1.09 14.45
CA THR A 197 -15.36 1.97 15.58
C THR A 197 -15.23 1.30 16.94
N ALA A 198 -15.26 -0.03 16.98
CA ALA A 198 -15.05 -0.82 18.19
C ALA A 198 -13.56 -1.06 18.50
N GLU A 199 -12.65 -0.66 17.60
CA GLU A 199 -11.20 -0.94 17.67
C GLU A 199 -10.55 -0.56 19.01
N GLU A 200 -10.90 0.59 19.58
CA GLU A 200 -10.32 1.07 20.84
C GLU A 200 -10.58 0.12 22.02
N ALA A 201 -11.62 -0.72 21.94
CA ALA A 201 -12.00 -1.66 23.00
C ALA A 201 -11.32 -3.04 22.89
N PHE A 202 -10.84 -3.44 21.71
CA PHE A 202 -10.50 -4.85 21.43
C PHE A 202 -9.08 -5.10 20.91
N HIS A 203 -8.26 -4.06 20.67
CA HIS A 203 -6.84 -4.16 20.33
C HIS A 203 -6.49 -5.06 19.12
N PHE A 204 -7.39 -5.21 18.14
CA PHE A 204 -7.11 -5.89 16.86
C PHE A 204 -6.84 -4.87 15.73
N GLU A 205 -6.19 -5.30 14.64
CA GLU A 205 -6.10 -4.47 13.43
C GLU A 205 -7.46 -4.45 12.72
N PRO A 206 -8.05 -3.28 12.47
CA PRO A 206 -9.40 -3.19 11.95
C PRO A 206 -9.52 -3.76 10.52
N PRO A 207 -10.71 -4.23 10.11
CA PRO A 207 -10.90 -4.82 8.79
C PRO A 207 -10.63 -3.81 7.68
N SER A 208 -9.68 -4.15 6.81
CA SER A 208 -9.31 -3.34 5.65
C SER A 208 -10.32 -3.42 4.50
N THR A 209 -10.29 -2.47 3.57
CA THR A 209 -11.10 -2.54 2.34
C THR A 209 -10.80 -3.83 1.55
N ARG A 210 -9.56 -4.35 1.62
CA ARG A 210 -9.18 -5.61 0.97
C ARG A 210 -10.03 -6.79 1.45
N VAL A 211 -10.26 -6.94 2.76
CA VAL A 211 -11.06 -8.06 3.26
C VAL A 211 -12.54 -7.94 2.89
N LEU A 212 -13.04 -6.71 2.70
CA LEU A 212 -14.39 -6.48 2.19
C LEU A 212 -14.53 -6.88 0.72
N VAL A 213 -13.52 -6.56 -0.10
CA VAL A 213 -13.47 -7.02 -1.50
C VAL A 213 -13.41 -8.55 -1.57
N THR A 214 -12.61 -9.20 -0.70
CA THR A 214 -12.59 -10.66 -0.61
C THR A 214 -13.97 -11.23 -0.22
N ALA A 215 -14.63 -10.68 0.81
CA ALA A 215 -15.97 -11.10 1.20
C ALA A 215 -16.98 -10.94 0.05
N ALA A 216 -16.92 -9.83 -0.67
CA ALA A 216 -17.74 -9.57 -1.84
C ALA A 216 -17.51 -10.57 -2.98
N HIS A 217 -16.27 -11.01 -3.22
CA HIS A 217 -16.00 -12.08 -4.20
C HIS A 217 -16.64 -13.42 -3.79
N PHE A 218 -16.65 -13.76 -2.50
CA PHE A 218 -17.36 -14.96 -2.01
C PHE A 218 -18.87 -14.86 -2.25
N ILE A 219 -19.46 -13.68 -2.01
CA ILE A 219 -20.89 -13.44 -2.26
C ILE A 219 -21.20 -13.50 -3.76
N ALA A 220 -20.34 -12.93 -4.61
CA ALA A 220 -20.47 -13.05 -6.07
C ALA A 220 -20.40 -14.51 -6.55
N ALA A 221 -19.69 -15.38 -5.82
CA ALA A 221 -19.62 -16.82 -6.07
C ALA A 221 -20.79 -17.62 -5.46
N GLY A 222 -21.73 -16.96 -4.77
CA GLY A 222 -22.95 -17.57 -4.21
C GLY A 222 -22.91 -17.87 -2.71
N ALA A 223 -21.88 -17.45 -1.98
CA ALA A 223 -21.88 -17.53 -0.51
C ALA A 223 -22.91 -16.57 0.10
N ASN A 224 -23.43 -16.91 1.28
CA ASN A 224 -24.28 -15.97 2.00
C ASN A 224 -23.44 -14.85 2.65
N GLU A 225 -24.05 -13.68 2.89
CA GLU A 225 -23.31 -12.50 3.40
C GLU A 225 -22.69 -12.72 4.78
N VAL A 226 -23.37 -13.48 5.64
CA VAL A 226 -22.92 -13.77 7.00
C VAL A 226 -21.70 -14.69 6.96
N GLU A 227 -21.76 -15.79 6.20
CA GLU A 227 -20.65 -16.71 5.98
C GLU A 227 -19.43 -16.00 5.39
N ALA A 228 -19.65 -15.15 4.39
CA ALA A 228 -18.57 -14.38 3.76
C ALA A 228 -17.93 -13.38 4.75
N ALA A 229 -18.74 -12.69 5.55
CA ALA A 229 -18.25 -11.78 6.59
C ALA A 229 -17.52 -12.53 7.71
N GLU A 230 -18.03 -13.68 8.15
CA GLU A 230 -17.37 -14.51 9.16
C GLU A 230 -16.00 -14.98 8.67
N ALA A 231 -15.93 -15.55 7.47
CA ALA A 231 -14.70 -16.10 6.92
C ALA A 231 -13.66 -15.03 6.57
N CYS A 232 -14.08 -13.90 6.01
CA CYS A 232 -13.16 -12.91 5.43
C CYS A 232 -12.92 -11.70 6.33
N ILE A 233 -13.93 -11.27 7.09
CA ILE A 233 -13.85 -10.04 7.90
C ILE A 233 -13.54 -10.39 9.34
N LEU A 234 -14.26 -11.34 9.95
CA LEU A 234 -14.14 -11.64 11.37
C LEU A 234 -13.02 -12.61 11.72
N ALA A 235 -12.90 -13.72 10.99
CA ALA A 235 -11.90 -14.74 11.29
C ALA A 235 -10.45 -14.19 11.30
N PRO A 236 -10.04 -13.28 10.38
CA PRO A 236 -8.69 -12.69 10.42
C PRO A 236 -8.43 -11.76 11.61
N LEU A 237 -9.47 -11.30 12.33
CA LEU A 237 -9.31 -10.45 13.51
C LEU A 237 -8.97 -11.29 14.76
N SER A 238 -9.18 -12.60 14.71
CA SER A 238 -8.87 -13.51 15.80
C SER A 238 -7.46 -14.07 15.66
N THR A 239 -6.72 -14.08 16.77
CA THR A 239 -5.35 -14.64 16.83
C THR A 239 -5.33 -16.10 17.28
N ASP A 240 -6.38 -16.58 17.94
CA ASP A 240 -6.55 -17.95 18.46
C ASP A 240 -7.58 -18.77 17.65
N GLY A 241 -8.14 -18.18 16.60
CA GLY A 241 -9.17 -18.78 15.74
C GLY A 241 -10.59 -18.71 16.32
N ALA A 242 -10.76 -18.20 17.54
CA ALA A 242 -12.08 -17.96 18.14
C ALA A 242 -12.54 -16.53 17.87
N ILE A 243 -13.62 -16.38 17.10
CA ILE A 243 -14.32 -15.09 16.93
C ILE A 243 -15.12 -14.84 18.21
N SER A 244 -14.88 -13.71 18.89
CA SER A 244 -15.64 -13.35 20.09
C SER A 244 -17.13 -13.14 19.76
N GLU A 245 -18.00 -13.52 20.69
CA GLU A 245 -19.45 -13.35 20.51
C GLU A 245 -19.81 -11.88 20.29
N GLY A 246 -19.16 -10.95 21.01
CA GLY A 246 -19.35 -9.51 20.80
C GLY A 246 -18.98 -9.04 19.38
N LEU A 247 -17.93 -9.59 18.75
CA LEU A 247 -17.60 -9.26 17.36
C LEU A 247 -18.64 -9.80 16.37
N ARG A 248 -19.19 -10.99 16.63
CA ARG A 248 -20.29 -11.53 15.82
C ARG A 248 -21.54 -10.67 15.93
N GLU A 249 -21.89 -10.21 17.14
CA GLU A 249 -23.03 -9.33 17.36
C GLU A 249 -22.86 -7.98 16.64
N ILE A 250 -21.68 -7.37 16.73
CA ILE A 250 -21.36 -6.12 16.02
C ILE A 250 -21.50 -6.30 14.49
N ALA A 251 -20.94 -7.39 13.95
CA ALA A 251 -21.03 -7.69 12.53
C ALA A 251 -22.47 -7.96 12.08
N ALA A 252 -23.21 -8.75 12.84
CA ALA A 252 -24.62 -9.05 12.56
C ALA A 252 -25.46 -7.77 12.55
N ALA A 253 -25.25 -6.84 13.49
CA ALA A 253 -25.93 -5.55 13.50
C ALA A 253 -25.65 -4.72 12.23
N GLY A 254 -24.41 -4.73 11.74
CA GLY A 254 -24.03 -4.04 10.50
C GLY A 254 -24.63 -4.64 9.23
N LEU A 255 -24.83 -5.98 9.21
CA LEU A 255 -25.44 -6.70 8.09
C LEU A 255 -26.98 -6.66 8.12
N LEU A 256 -27.60 -6.63 9.30
CA LEU A 256 -29.06 -6.72 9.48
C LEU A 256 -29.78 -5.37 9.45
N ALA A 257 -29.08 -4.25 9.58
CA ALA A 257 -29.71 -2.93 9.58
C ALA A 257 -30.45 -2.68 8.26
N VAL A 258 -31.77 -2.85 8.27
CA VAL A 258 -32.67 -2.42 7.18
C VAL A 258 -32.62 -0.90 7.17
N ASP A 259 -32.47 -0.29 6.00
CA ASP A 259 -32.61 1.15 5.84
C ASP A 259 -34.01 1.55 6.32
N THR A 260 -34.10 2.06 7.55
CA THR A 260 -35.29 2.78 7.99
C THR A 260 -35.35 4.07 7.19
N LEU A 261 -36.31 4.08 6.26
CA LEU A 261 -36.79 5.16 5.40
C LEU A 261 -36.64 6.58 5.97
#